data_AF-A0A6J4LEQ1-F1
#
_entry.id   AF-A0A6J4LEQ1-F1
#
_cell.length_a   1.000
_cell.length_b   1.000
_cell.length_c   1.000
_cell.angle_alpha   90.00
_cell.angle_beta   90.00
_cell.angle_gamma   90.00
#
_symmetry.space_group_name_H-M   'P 1'
#
loop_
_entity.id
_entity.type
_entity.pdbx_description
1 polymer ?
#
loop_
_entity_poly.entity_id
_entity_poly.type
_entity_poly.pdbx_seq_one_letter_code
_entity_poly.pdbx_strand_id
1 'polypeptide(L)'
;MDTLAVNPETVPGRGRKLLTAGAIAERMSVPKSTIYEAVRQNRIGGVVKLGRIVRFDPEKFEQWLSAGGQALPGGWRQEENA
;
A
#
# COMPACT_ATOMS: atom_id res chain seq x y z
N MET A 1 14.76 18.23 28.65
CA MET A 1 13.39 17.70 28.70
C MET A 1 13.11 17.08 27.34
N ASP A 2 13.62 15.87 27.14
CA ASP A 2 13.41 15.12 25.91
C ASP A 2 11.96 14.64 25.88
N THR A 3 11.18 15.22 24.96
CA THR A 3 9.91 14.65 24.53
C THR A 3 10.24 13.32 23.87
N LEU A 4 10.23 12.23 24.64
CA LEU A 4 10.20 10.89 24.10
C LEU A 4 8.99 10.83 23.15
N ALA A 5 9.26 10.81 21.86
CA ALA A 5 8.27 10.50 20.85
C ALA A 5 7.73 9.11 21.20
N VAL A 6 6.58 9.06 21.88
CA VAL A 6 5.89 7.82 22.18
C VAL A 6 5.57 7.20 20.83
N ASN A 7 6.34 6.19 20.45
CA ASN A 7 6.13 5.45 19.22
C ASN A 7 4.78 4.73 19.39
N PRO A 8 3.72 5.07 18.62
CA PRO A 8 2.36 4.59 18.84
C PRO A 8 2.22 3.06 18.73
N GLU A 9 3.28 2.38 18.29
CA GLU A 9 3.40 0.93 18.16
C GLU A 9 3.60 0.18 19.49
N THR A 10 3.89 0.89 20.58
CA THR A 10 4.24 0.27 21.88
C THR A 10 3.11 0.19 22.90
N VAL A 11 1.87 0.57 22.53
CA VAL A 11 0.71 0.47 23.44
C VAL A 11 0.14 -0.97 23.41
N PRO A 12 0.33 -1.79 24.46
CA PRO A 12 -0.22 -3.14 24.49
C PRO A 12 -1.75 -3.12 24.40
N GLY A 13 -2.32 -3.95 23.52
CA GLY A 13 -3.76 -4.08 23.29
C GLY A 13 -4.34 -3.27 22.13
N ARG A 14 -3.57 -2.34 21.53
CA ARG A 14 -3.97 -1.66 20.29
C ARG A 14 -3.31 -2.36 19.11
N GLY A 15 -4.04 -3.24 18.44
CA GLY A 15 -3.58 -3.88 17.20
C GLY A 15 -3.07 -2.83 16.20
N ARG A 16 -2.04 -3.18 15.42
CA ARG A 16 -1.41 -2.26 14.46
C ARG A 16 -2.46 -1.64 13.52
N LYS A 17 -2.37 -0.32 13.32
CA LYS A 17 -3.29 0.39 12.42
C LYS A 17 -2.98 0.02 10.97
N LEU A 18 -4.00 -0.48 10.26
CA LEU A 18 -3.91 -0.69 8.82
C LEU A 18 -4.01 0.63 8.06
N LEU A 19 -3.32 0.73 6.94
CA LEU A 19 -3.36 1.88 6.04
C LEU A 19 -4.65 1.89 5.22
N THR A 20 -5.03 3.09 4.79
CA THR A 20 -6.17 3.31 3.89
C THR A 20 -5.67 3.45 2.46
N ALA A 21 -6.53 3.19 1.48
CA ALA A 21 -6.21 3.47 0.07
C ALA A 21 -5.85 4.95 -0.17
N GLY A 22 -6.43 5.88 0.60
CA GLY A 22 -6.10 7.31 0.50
C GLY A 22 -4.70 7.64 1.02
N ALA A 23 -4.32 7.04 2.16
CA ALA A 23 -2.98 7.24 2.73
C ALA A 23 -1.87 6.70 1.81
N ILE A 24 -2.13 5.56 1.17
CA ILE A 24 -1.21 5.02 0.15
C ILE A 24 -1.17 5.92 -1.08
N ALA A 25 -2.32 6.39 -1.57
CA ALA A 25 -2.40 7.26 -2.74
C ALA A 25 -1.62 8.57 -2.55
N GLU A 26 -1.80 9.21 -1.40
CA GLU A 26 -1.06 10.41 -1.00
C GLU A 26 0.45 10.12 -0.95
N ARG A 27 0.84 9.03 -0.28
CA ARG A 27 2.25 8.65 -0.16
C ARG A 27 2.93 8.35 -1.49
N MET A 28 2.22 7.68 -2.40
CA MET A 28 2.74 7.34 -3.73
C MET A 28 2.57 8.49 -4.74
N SER A 29 1.95 9.60 -4.34
CA SER A 29 1.61 10.73 -5.20
C SER A 29 0.83 10.32 -6.47
N VAL A 30 -0.13 9.40 -6.31
CA VAL A 30 -1.01 8.92 -7.40
C VAL A 30 -2.49 9.09 -7.04
N PRO A 31 -3.39 9.12 -8.03
CA PRO A 31 -4.83 9.12 -7.76
C PRO A 31 -5.27 7.89 -6.95
N LYS A 32 -6.26 8.09 -6.06
CA LYS A 32 -6.85 6.99 -5.28
C LYS A 32 -7.45 5.88 -6.15
N SER A 33 -7.95 6.24 -7.35
CA SER A 33 -8.44 5.27 -8.35
C SER A 33 -7.36 4.28 -8.77
N THR A 34 -6.13 4.74 -8.99
CA THR A 34 -4.97 3.91 -9.34
C THR A 34 -4.70 2.85 -8.27
N ILE A 35 -4.82 3.20 -6.98
CA ILE A 35 -4.69 2.22 -5.89
C ILE A 35 -5.79 1.16 -5.96
N TYR A 36 -7.04 1.55 -6.19
CA TYR A 36 -8.12 0.58 -6.33
C TYR A 36 -7.97 -0.31 -7.57
N GLU A 37 -7.49 0.22 -8.69
CA GLU A 37 -7.16 -0.56 -9.88
C GLU A 37 -6.05 -1.57 -9.59
N ALA A 38 -4.97 -1.16 -8.94
CA ALA A 38 -3.89 -2.05 -8.52
C ALA A 38 -4.41 -3.16 -7.59
N VAL A 39 -5.33 -2.85 -6.66
CA VAL A 39 -5.97 -3.85 -5.79
C VAL A 39 -6.83 -4.83 -6.60
N ARG A 40 -7.61 -4.34 -7.58
CA ARG A 40 -8.42 -5.20 -8.46
C ARG A 40 -7.55 -6.14 -9.30
N GLN A 41 -6.38 -5.66 -9.71
CA GLN A 41 -5.42 -6.40 -10.52
C GLN A 41 -4.42 -7.21 -9.67
N ASN A 42 -4.58 -7.24 -8.34
CA ASN A 42 -3.67 -7.89 -7.38
C ASN A 42 -2.20 -7.49 -7.55
N ARG A 43 -1.93 -6.20 -7.84
CA ARG A 43 -0.58 -5.66 -8.11
C ARG A 43 0.01 -4.81 -7.00
N ILE A 44 -0.65 -4.75 -5.86
CA ILE A 44 -0.17 -3.99 -4.70
C ILE A 44 -0.11 -4.95 -3.51
N GLY A 45 1.01 -4.92 -2.79
CA GLY A 45 1.24 -5.78 -1.65
C GLY A 45 0.51 -5.30 -0.38
N GLY A 46 0.37 -6.23 0.57
CA GLY A 46 -0.20 -5.93 1.88
C GLY A 46 -1.72 -5.73 1.91
N VAL A 47 -2.46 -6.04 0.84
CA VAL A 47 -3.91 -5.87 0.78
C VAL A 47 -4.64 -6.75 1.81
N VAL A 48 -5.51 -6.14 2.60
CA VAL A 48 -6.44 -6.79 3.52
C VAL A 48 -7.87 -6.41 3.11
N LYS A 49 -8.66 -7.40 2.67
CA LYS A 49 -10.05 -7.21 2.25
C LYS A 49 -11.00 -7.58 3.39
N LEU A 50 -11.86 -6.65 3.79
CA LEU A 50 -12.95 -6.86 4.74
C LEU A 50 -14.27 -6.50 4.05
N GLY A 51 -14.89 -7.49 3.39
CA GLY A 51 -16.06 -7.25 2.55
C GLY A 51 -15.75 -6.22 1.46
N ARG A 52 -16.44 -5.06 1.50
CA ARG A 52 -16.24 -3.94 0.55
C ARG A 52 -15.13 -2.98 0.95
N ILE A 53 -14.55 -3.14 2.15
CA ILE A 53 -13.50 -2.27 2.66
C ILE A 53 -12.14 -2.87 2.30
N VAL A 54 -11.27 -2.03 1.76
CA VAL A 54 -9.86 -2.37 1.51
C VAL A 54 -8.98 -1.61 2.49
N ARG A 55 -8.12 -2.36 3.18
CA ARG A 55 -7.07 -1.87 4.06
C ARG A 55 -5.73 -2.45 3.64
N PHE A 56 -4.65 -1.92 4.18
CA PHE A 56 -3.32 -2.43 3.88
C PHE A 56 -2.51 -2.62 5.15
N ASP A 57 -1.87 -3.77 5.26
CA ASP A 57 -0.85 -4.02 6.27
C ASP A 57 0.37 -3.13 5.97
N PRO A 58 0.78 -2.24 6.90
CA PRO A 58 1.89 -1.34 6.67
C PRO A 58 3.19 -2.06 6.32
N GLU A 59 3.58 -3.11 7.06
CA GLU A 59 4.86 -3.80 6.86
C GLU A 59 4.90 -4.53 5.53
N LYS A 60 3.82 -5.24 5.18
CA LYS A 60 3.74 -5.93 3.89
C LYS A 60 3.71 -4.97 2.72
N PHE A 61 3.09 -3.79 2.90
CA PHE A 61 3.14 -2.74 1.90
C PHE A 61 4.57 -2.18 1.74
N GLU A 62 5.30 -1.94 2.83
CA GLU A 62 6.71 -1.52 2.77
C GLU A 62 7.60 -2.54 2.07
N GLN A 63 7.41 -3.83 2.39
CA GLN A 63 8.17 -4.92 1.77
C GLN A 63 7.93 -4.96 0.26
N TRP A 64 6.67 -4.84 -0.16
CA TRP A 64 6.31 -4.77 -1.58
C TRP A 64 6.89 -3.53 -2.28
N LEU A 65 6.84 -2.37 -1.61
CA LEU A 65 7.40 -1.12 -2.14
C LEU A 65 8.92 -1.22 -2.30
N SER A 66 9.61 -1.77 -1.30
CA SER A 66 11.06 -1.99 -1.32
C SER A 66 11.49 -3.02 -2.36
N ALA A 67 10.62 -3.96 -2.71
CA ALA A 67 10.85 -4.93 -3.79
C ALA A 67 10.67 -4.33 -5.19
N GLY A 68 10.35 -3.04 -5.33
CA GLY A 68 10.19 -2.36 -6.61
C GLY A 68 8.78 -2.42 -7.20
N GLY A 69 7.79 -2.92 -6.44
CA GLY A 69 6.41 -3.01 -6.85
C GLY A 69 6.13 -4.07 -7.93
N GLN A 70 5.03 -3.90 -8.67
CA GLN A 70 4.63 -4.85 -9.71
C GLN A 70 4.12 -4.12 -10.97
N ALA A 71 4.74 -4.42 -12.11
CA ALA A 71 4.41 -3.81 -13.40
C ALA A 71 3.12 -4.40 -14.03
N LEU A 72 2.59 -3.68 -15.03
CA LEU A 72 1.58 -4.20 -15.95
C LEU A 72 2.15 -5.35 -16.81
N PRO A 73 1.31 -6.33 -17.22
CA PRO A 73 1.62 -7.24 -18.31
C PRO A 73 1.96 -6.45 -19.57
N GLY A 74 2.99 -6.87 -20.29
CA GLY A 74 3.50 -6.14 -21.46
C GLY A 74 4.62 -5.15 -21.16
N GLY A 75 5.11 -5.07 -19.92
CA GLY A 75 6.24 -4.20 -19.56
C GLY A 75 5.84 -2.73 -19.34
N TRP A 76 6.84 -1.90 -19.07
CA TRP A 76 6.71 -0.44 -18.87
C TRP A 76 6.79 0.34 -20.18
N ARG A 77 7.06 -0.37 -21.30
CA ARG A 77 6.81 0.05 -22.68
C ARG A 77 5.79 -0.93 -23.24
N GLN A 78 4.67 -0.42 -23.72
CA GLN A 78 3.85 -1.17 -24.68
C GLN A 78 4.80 -1.51 -25.83
N GLU A 79 5.19 -2.78 -25.98
CA GLU A 79 5.86 -3.20 -27.22
C GLU A 79 4.89 -2.84 -28.34
N GLU A 80 5.24 -1.83 -29.13
CA GLU A 80 4.69 -1.60 -30.46
C GLU A 80 5.03 -2.84 -31.28
N ASN A 81 4.23 -3.90 -31.16
CA ASN A 81 4.28 -4.97 -32.13
C ASN A 81 3.38 -4.59 -33.32
N ALA A 82 4.09 -4.36 -34.42
CA ALA A 82 3.68 -4.27 -35.80
C ALA A 82 2.96 -5.53 -36.31
#